data_AF-A0A0Q6BK20-F1
#
_entry.id   AF-A0A0Q6BK20-F1
#
_cell.length_a   1.000
_cell.length_b   1.000
_cell.length_c   1.000
_cell.angle_alpha   90.00
_cell.angle_beta   90.00
_cell.angle_gamma   90.00
#
_symmetry.space_group_name_H-M   'P 1'
#
loop_
_entity.id
_entity.type
_entity.pdbx_description
1 polymer ?
#
loop_
_entity_poly.entity_id
_entity_poly.type
_entity_poly.pdbx_seq_one_letter_code
_entity_poly.pdbx_strand_id
1 'polypeptide(L)' 'MAELKQDSPDEVMCSCSGTTRGMIQDLVKQGKDLDGISRYSGALSGCGGCEWDIGELVKELMADLPAALDQEKPDQEKPD' A
#
# COMPACT_ATOMS: atom_id res chain seq x y z
N MET A 1 13.37 -8.81 -21.94
CA MET A 1 11.92 -9.05 -21.82
C MET A 1 11.63 -8.94 -20.34
N ALA A 2 11.02 -7.85 -19.86
CA ALA A 2 10.71 -7.73 -18.44
C ALA A 2 9.52 -8.66 -18.16
N GLU A 3 9.79 -9.78 -17.48
CA GLU A 3 8.76 -10.69 -16.99
C GLU A 3 7.69 -9.86 -16.28
N LEU A 4 6.47 -9.97 -16.81
CA LEU A 4 5.28 -9.42 -16.20
C LEU A 4 5.18 -10.03 -14.80
N LYS A 5 5.54 -9.26 -13.77
CA LYS A 5 4.99 -9.49 -12.43
C LYS A 5 3.47 -9.48 -12.66
N GLN A 6 2.83 -10.63 -12.51
CA GLN A 6 1.38 -10.73 -12.62
C GLN A 6 0.78 -10.06 -11.38
N ASP A 7 0.83 -8.74 -11.39
CA ASP A 7 0.19 -7.88 -10.44
C ASP A 7 -1.25 -7.75 -10.93
N SER A 8 -2.13 -8.61 -10.40
CA SER A 8 -3.55 -8.61 -10.76
C SER A 8 -4.20 -7.38 -10.13
N PRO A 9 -4.58 -6.35 -10.90
CA PRO A 9 -5.15 -5.12 -10.34
C PRO A 9 -6.53 -5.34 -9.71
N ASP A 10 -7.20 -6.45 -10.06
CA ASP A 10 -8.47 -6.93 -9.50
C ASP A 10 -8.32 -7.68 -8.17
N GLU A 11 -7.09 -7.98 -7.73
CA GLU A 11 -6.85 -8.65 -6.46
C GLU A 11 -7.35 -7.80 -5.28
N VAL A 12 -8.32 -8.33 -4.52
CA VAL A 12 -8.88 -7.67 -3.35
C VAL A 12 -7.89 -7.80 -2.18
N MET A 13 -7.22 -6.70 -1.86
CA MET A 13 -6.27 -6.59 -0.74
C MET A 13 -6.98 -6.36 0.59
N CYS A 14 -8.12 -5.65 0.58
CA CYS A 14 -8.88 -5.39 1.80
C CYS A 14 -10.34 -5.78 1.62
N SER A 15 -10.75 -6.93 2.17
CA SER A 15 -12.12 -7.44 2.05
C SER A 15 -13.16 -6.57 2.77
N CYS A 16 -12.75 -5.81 3.80
CA CYS A 16 -13.63 -4.94 4.57
C CYS A 16 -14.14 -3.75 3.73
N SER A 17 -13.28 -3.17 2.89
CA SER A 17 -13.58 -1.96 2.10
C SER A 17 -13.69 -2.27 0.60
N GLY A 18 -13.34 -3.49 0.17
CA GLY A 18 -13.28 -3.88 -1.24
C GLY A 18 -12.09 -3.27 -1.99
N THR A 19 -11.06 -2.83 -1.27
CA THR A 19 -9.86 -2.22 -1.86
C THR A 19 -9.09 -3.25 -2.66
N THR A 20 -8.86 -2.95 -3.93
CA THR A 20 -8.03 -3.79 -4.79
C THR A 20 -6.61 -3.24 -4.93
N ARG A 21 -5.70 -4.12 -5.34
CA ARG A 21 -4.31 -3.82 -5.62
C ARG A 21 -4.15 -2.71 -6.66
N GLY A 22 -4.93 -2.76 -7.74
CA GLY A 22 -4.92 -1.74 -8.79
C GLY A 22 -5.35 -0.36 -8.30
N MET A 23 -6.28 -0.31 -7.34
CA MET A 23 -6.70 0.95 -6.72
C MET A 23 -5.55 1.58 -5.93
N ILE A 24 -4.80 0.78 -5.17
CA ILE A 24 -3.63 1.24 -4.41
C ILE A 24 -2.55 1.74 -5.36
N GLN A 25 -2.25 1.00 -6.42
CA GLN A 25 -1.29 1.42 -7.43
C GLN A 25 -1.65 2.74 -8.09
N ASP A 26 -2.92 2.93 -8.44
CA ASP A 26 -3.40 4.17 -9.05
C ASP A 26 -3.23 5.35 -8.07
N LEU A 27 -3.56 5.15 -6.80
CA LEU A 27 -3.36 6.16 -5.75
C LEU A 27 -1.88 6.49 -5.54
N VAL A 28 -0.99 5.50 -5.51
CA VAL A 28 0.46 5.73 -5.40
C VAL A 28 1.00 6.46 -6.63
N LYS A 29 0.53 6.12 -7.84
CA LYS A 29 0.87 6.84 -9.09
C LYS A 29 0.40 8.30 -9.06
N GLN A 30 -0.70 8.59 -8.38
CA GLN A 30 -1.17 9.95 -8.11
C GLN A 30 -0.38 10.68 -7.01
N GLY A 31 0.62 10.03 -6.39
CA GLY A 31 1.43 10.58 -5.31
C GLY A 31 0.75 10.50 -3.94
N LYS A 32 -0.16 9.53 -3.73
CA LYS A 32 -0.79 9.29 -2.42
C LYS A 32 0.02 8.28 -1.62
N ASP A 33 0.20 8.60 -0.34
CA ASP A 33 0.79 7.73 0.68
C ASP A 33 -0.30 6.92 1.43
N LEU A 34 0.07 6.12 2.42
CA LEU A 34 -0.84 5.29 3.23
C LEU A 34 -2.01 6.07 3.83
N ASP A 35 -1.80 7.29 4.33
CA ASP A 35 -2.92 8.16 4.80
C ASP A 35 -3.87 8.49 3.66
N GLY A 36 -3.34 8.81 2.48
CA GLY A 36 -4.15 9.06 1.29
C GLY A 36 -4.93 7.81 0.91
N ILE A 37 -4.27 6.65 0.83
CA ILE A 37 -4.94 5.39 0.50
C ILE A 37 -6.05 5.07 1.50
N SER A 38 -5.81 5.29 2.79
CA SER A 38 -6.82 5.11 3.83
C SER A 38 -8.03 6.02 3.61
N ARG A 39 -7.81 7.30 3.33
CA ARG A 39 -8.90 8.27 3.13
C ARG A 39 -9.68 8.06 1.84
N TYR A 40 -9.00 7.69 0.76
CA TYR A 40 -9.64 7.55 -0.56
C TYR A 40 -10.25 6.16 -0.78
N SER A 41 -9.63 5.12 -0.25
CA SER A 41 -10.09 3.74 -0.42
C SER A 41 -10.88 3.22 0.77
N GLY A 42 -10.72 3.82 1.96
CA GLY A 42 -11.30 3.30 3.20
C GLY A 42 -10.61 2.05 3.74
N ALA A 43 -9.57 1.54 3.07
CA ALA A 43 -8.65 0.56 3.66
C ALA A 43 -7.97 1.17 4.90
N LEU A 44 -7.44 0.37 5.82
CA LEU A 44 -6.68 0.85 7.00
C LEU A 44 -7.48 1.66 8.04
N SER A 45 -8.65 2.20 7.71
CA SER A 45 -9.54 2.91 8.65
C SER A 45 -10.47 1.99 9.44
N GLY A 46 -10.55 0.71 9.05
CA GLY A 46 -11.50 -0.26 9.60
C GLY A 46 -10.83 -1.37 10.41
N CYS A 47 -10.96 -2.59 9.91
CA CYS A 47 -10.59 -3.84 10.58
C CYS A 47 -9.08 -4.06 10.80
N GLY A 48 -8.20 -3.22 10.24
CA GLY A 48 -6.74 -3.32 10.35
C GLY A 48 -6.10 -4.52 9.65
N GLY A 49 -6.85 -5.57 9.30
CA GLY A 49 -6.27 -6.82 8.77
C GLY A 49 -5.49 -6.70 7.45
N CYS A 50 -5.68 -5.61 6.70
CA CYS A 50 -4.99 -5.35 5.43
C CYS A 50 -3.82 -4.36 5.56
N GLU A 51 -3.46 -3.94 6.77
CA GLU A 51 -2.46 -2.88 7.00
C GLU A 51 -1.03 -3.27 6.61
N TRP A 52 -0.64 -4.51 6.88
CA TRP A 52 0.67 -5.03 6.53
C TRP A 52 0.82 -5.22 5.03
N ASP A 53 -0.13 -5.89 4.39
CA ASP A 53 -0.11 -6.15 2.95
C ASP A 53 -0.09 -4.85 2.13
N ILE A 54 -0.95 -3.89 2.49
CA ILE A 54 -1.01 -2.58 1.82
C ILE A 54 0.24 -1.76 2.11
N GLY A 55 0.75 -1.79 3.35
CA GLY A 55 1.98 -1.11 3.74
C GLY A 55 3.18 -1.52 2.89
N GLU A 56 3.42 -2.83 2.77
CA GLU A 56 4.53 -3.35 1.98
C GLU A 56 4.34 -3.10 0.48
N LEU A 57 3.12 -3.24 -0.04
CA LEU A 57 2.83 -2.92 -1.45
C LEU A 57 3.12 -1.45 -1.77
N VAL A 58 2.66 -0.52 -0.94
CA VAL A 58 2.86 0.92 -1.15
C VAL A 58 4.34 1.27 -1.09
N LYS A 59 5.06 0.70 -0.13
CA LYS A 59 6.50 0.87 0.01
C LYS A 59 7.27 0.33 -1.20
N GLU A 60 6.90 -0.84 -1.72
CA GLU A 60 7.51 -1.39 -2.95
C GLU A 60 7.24 -0.48 -4.15
N LEU A 61 5.99 -0.04 -4.34
CA LEU A 61 5.61 0.86 -5.43
C LEU A 61 6.32 2.20 -5.34
N MET A 62 6.40 2.78 -4.15
CA MET A 62 7.12 4.04 -3.93
C MET A 62 8.63 3.89 -4.11
N ALA A 63 9.22 2.75 -3.74
CA ALA A 63 10.63 2.47 -3.96
C ALA A 63 10.98 2.29 -5.46
N ASP A 64 10.04 1.77 -6.26
CA ASP A 64 10.17 1.70 -7.73
C ASP A 64 9.99 3.08 -8.39
N LEU A 65 9.17 3.97 -7.80
CA LEU A 65 9.09 5.36 -8.23
C LEU A 65 10.34 6.14 -7.76
N PRO A 66 11.12 6.76 -8.66
CA PRO A 66 12.40 7.39 -8.30
C PRO A 66 12.29 8.71 -7.48
N ALA A 67 11.25 8.90 -6.66
CA ALA A 67 10.96 10.19 -6.02
C ALA A 67 10.63 10.16 -4.49
N ALA A 68 10.51 9.02 -3.84
CA ALA A 68 10.40 8.96 -2.37
C ALA A 68 10.97 7.60 -1.93
N LEU A 69 11.90 7.48 -1.00
CA LEU A 69 11.64 7.65 0.42
C LEU A 69 12.96 7.96 1.17
N ASP A 70 13.05 9.16 1.72
CA ASP A 70 13.60 9.40 3.05
C ASP A 70 12.52 8.94 4.04
N GLN A 71 12.60 7.70 4.49
CA GLN A 71 11.85 7.21 5.64
C GLN A 71 12.80 6.37 6.49
N GLU A 72 13.72 7.07 7.16
CA GLU A 72 14.35 6.54 8.36
C GLU A 72 13.32 6.48 9.51
N LYS A 73 13.03 5.21 9.90
CA LYS A 73 12.91 4.69 11.29
C LYS A 73 11.58 4.94 12.04
N PRO A 74 11.30 4.20 13.14
CA PRO A 74 12.06 3.12 13.78
C PRO A 74 11.24 1.86 14.13
N ASP A 75 11.96 0.74 14.31
CA ASP A 75 11.85 -0.16 15.47
C ASP A 75 10.43 -0.47 16.00
N GLN A 76 9.92 -1.62 15.59
CA GLN A 76 8.82 -2.34 16.23
C GLN A 76 9.29 -2.85 17.62
N GLU A 77 9.53 -1.99 18.60
CA GLU A 77 9.72 -2.40 20.00
C GLU A 77 8.38 -2.35 20.75
N LYS A 78 7.82 -3.54 20.89
CA LYS A 78 6.69 -3.89 21.74
C LYS A 78 7.01 -3.57 23.22
N PRO A 79 6.22 -2.75 23.93
CA PRO A 79 6.37 -2.61 25.38
C PRO A 79 5.86 -3.87 26.10
N ASP A 80 6.67 -4.45 26.98
CA ASP A 80 6.32 -5.46 27.99
C ASP A 80 6.53 -4.87 29.39
#